data_AF-A0A5K1BJQ3-F1
#
_entry.id   AF-A0A5K1BJQ3-F1
#
_cell.length_a   1.000
_cell.length_b   1.000
_cell.length_c   1.000
_cell.angle_alpha   90.00
_cell.angle_beta   90.00
_cell.angle_gamma   90.00
#
_symmetry.space_group_name_H-M   'P 1'
#
loop_
_entity.id
_entity.type
_entity.pdbx_description
1 polymer ?
#
loop_
_entity_poly.entity_id
_entity_poly.type
_entity_poly.pdbx_seq_one_letter_code
_entity_poly.pdbx_strand_id
1 'polypeptide(L)'
;VFDFLRKESWYRPDLSLYSDMLFMLGKNKLVEMAEELFAELKSEGLGPDTRAYTEMIGAFLQAGMVDKAMEAYRLMKEGGCEPDKLTLTILIRNLEKMGDKQLALDVKKECAEYMDFPQRFLKKVGRDY
;
A
#
# COMPACT_ATOMS: atom_id res chain seq x y z
N VAL A 1 18.82 8.07 12.00
CA VAL A 1 18.34 7.57 13.32
C VAL A 1 17.75 6.18 13.18
N PHE A 2 16.78 5.96 12.28
CA PHE A 2 16.20 4.64 12.01
C PHE A 2 17.24 3.55 11.65
N ASP A 3 18.13 3.80 10.68
CA ASP A 3 19.17 2.82 10.29
C ASP A 3 20.20 2.55 11.39
N PHE A 4 20.35 3.48 12.33
CA PHE A 4 21.19 3.29 13.50
C PHE A 4 20.49 2.34 14.49
N LEU A 5 19.21 2.57 14.79
CA LEU A 5 18.42 1.69 15.66
C LEU A 5 18.40 0.25 15.14
N ARG A 6 18.30 0.05 13.83
CA ARG A 6 18.29 -1.28 13.21
C ARG A 6 19.59 -2.07 13.37
N LYS A 7 20.71 -1.41 13.63
CA LYS A 7 22.02 -2.07 13.84
C LYS A 7 22.24 -2.50 15.29
N GLU A 8 21.37 -2.05 16.20
CA GLU A 8 21.48 -2.37 17.62
C GLU A 8 21.01 -3.79 17.91
N SER A 9 21.79 -4.54 18.70
CA SER A 9 21.52 -5.95 19.03
C SER A 9 20.20 -6.20 19.76
N TRP A 10 19.64 -5.19 20.41
CA TRP A 10 18.37 -5.26 21.13
C TRP A 10 17.16 -4.85 20.29
N TYR A 11 17.39 -4.27 19.11
CA TYR A 11 16.32 -3.83 18.24
C TYR A 11 15.60 -5.03 17.62
N ARG A 12 14.28 -4.94 17.59
CA ARG A 12 13.43 -5.88 16.87
C ARG A 12 12.68 -5.10 15.79
N PRO A 13 12.72 -5.55 14.52
CA PRO A 13 11.93 -4.94 13.47
C PRO A 13 10.46 -4.80 13.88
N ASP A 14 9.93 -3.59 13.76
CA ASP A 14 8.56 -3.23 14.12
C ASP A 14 7.83 -2.67 12.89
N LEU A 15 6.78 -3.38 12.47
CA LEU A 15 5.98 -3.02 11.31
C LEU A 15 5.32 -1.64 11.45
N SER A 16 4.99 -1.21 12.67
CA SER A 16 4.45 0.12 12.91
C SER A 16 5.48 1.20 12.57
N LEU A 17 6.72 1.04 13.02
CA LEU A 17 7.80 1.97 12.74
C LEU A 17 8.14 2.03 11.24
N TYR A 18 8.14 0.89 10.55
CA TYR A 18 8.28 0.87 9.09
C TYR A 18 7.15 1.66 8.40
N SER A 19 5.90 1.45 8.83
CA SER A 19 4.75 2.18 8.28
C SER A 19 4.85 3.70 8.52
N ASP A 20 5.30 4.12 9.70
CA ASP A 20 5.55 5.53 10.01
C ASP A 20 6.65 6.12 9.12
N MET A 21 7.75 5.38 8.91
CA MET A 21 8.84 5.80 8.04
C MET A 21 8.38 5.88 6.57
N LEU A 22 7.61 4.92 6.07
CA LEU A 22 7.02 4.95 4.73
C LEU A 22 6.10 6.16 4.54
N PHE A 23 5.23 6.44 5.51
CA PHE A 23 4.39 7.64 5.51
C PHE A 23 5.25 8.91 5.40
N MET A 24 6.29 9.03 6.23
CA MET A 24 7.18 10.19 6.25
C MET A 24 7.95 10.35 4.94
N LEU A 25 8.51 9.28 4.38
CA LEU A 25 9.22 9.31 3.10
C LEU A 25 8.28 9.70 1.95
N GLY A 26 7.07 9.13 1.91
CA GLY A 26 6.04 9.47 0.95
C GLY A 26 5.65 10.95 1.00
N LYS A 27 5.43 11.50 2.21
CA LYS A 27 5.12 12.93 2.40
C LYS A 27 6.23 13.87 1.93
N ASN A 28 7.49 13.42 2.03
CA ASN A 28 8.65 14.18 1.59
C ASN A 28 9.05 13.90 0.12
N LYS A 29 8.23 13.14 -0.63
CA LYS A 29 8.47 12.77 -2.04
C LYS A 29 9.76 11.97 -2.25
N LEU A 30 10.24 11.28 -1.22
CA LEU A 30 11.42 10.42 -1.26
C LEU A 30 11.02 8.99 -1.64
N VAL A 31 10.40 8.83 -2.82
CA VAL A 31 9.77 7.57 -3.24
C VAL A 31 10.77 6.43 -3.41
N GLU A 32 11.98 6.73 -3.89
CA GLU A 32 13.05 5.73 -4.04
C GLU A 32 13.43 5.11 -2.69
N MET A 33 13.64 5.95 -1.68
CA MET A 33 13.92 5.50 -0.32
C MET A 33 12.74 4.74 0.29
N ALA A 34 11.50 5.12 -0.02
CA ALA A 34 10.31 4.40 0.44
C ALA A 34 10.23 3.00 -0.18
N GLU A 35 10.58 2.87 -1.46
CA GLU A 35 10.59 1.59 -2.18
C GLU A 35 11.68 0.65 -1.64
N GLU A 36 12.88 1.18 -1.39
CA GLU A 36 13.98 0.46 -0.72
C GLU A 36 13.54 -0.04 0.66
N LEU A 37 12.98 0.86 1.47
CA LEU A 37 12.52 0.52 2.82
C LEU A 37 11.40 -0.54 2.81
N PHE A 38 10.48 -0.46 1.83
CA PHE A 38 9.42 -1.44 1.66
C PHE A 38 9.95 -2.82 1.23
N ALA A 39 11.02 -2.86 0.44
CA ALA A 39 11.71 -4.10 0.09
C ALA A 39 12.45 -4.70 1.29
N GLU A 40 13.09 -3.86 2.11
CA GLU A 40 13.79 -4.28 3.33
C GLU A 40 12.84 -4.85 4.39
N LEU A 41 11.64 -4.26 4.55
CA LEU A 41 10.59 -4.82 5.39
C LEU A 41 10.35 -6.31 5.07
N LYS A 42 10.28 -6.65 3.77
CA LYS A 42 10.07 -8.04 3.32
C LYS A 42 11.30 -8.92 3.57
N SER A 43 12.51 -8.40 3.36
CA SER A 43 13.74 -9.17 3.57
C SER A 43 14.03 -9.46 5.05
N GLU A 44 13.53 -8.62 5.95
CA GLU A 44 13.56 -8.83 7.41
C GLU A 44 12.47 -9.80 7.90
N GLY A 45 11.69 -10.41 6.99
CA GLY A 45 10.66 -11.38 7.31
C GLY A 45 9.38 -10.76 7.88
N LEU A 46 9.24 -9.43 7.83
CA LEU A 46 7.98 -8.76 8.13
C LEU A 46 7.07 -8.84 6.89
N GLY A 47 5.86 -9.37 7.05
CA GLY A 47 4.84 -9.27 6.01
C GLY A 47 4.27 -7.85 6.00
N PRO A 48 4.27 -7.13 4.85
CA PRO A 48 3.63 -5.82 4.79
C PRO A 48 2.13 -5.98 5.03
N ASP A 49 1.57 -5.17 5.92
CA ASP A 49 0.15 -5.15 6.22
C ASP A 49 -0.59 -4.09 5.39
N THR A 50 -1.90 -3.98 5.62
CA THR A 50 -2.77 -2.99 4.96
C THR A 50 -2.22 -1.57 5.10
N ARG A 51 -1.62 -1.22 6.24
CA ARG A 51 -1.07 0.12 6.47
C ARG A 51 0.18 0.34 5.62
N ALA A 52 1.16 -0.57 5.66
CA ALA A 52 2.39 -0.44 4.90
C ALA A 52 2.12 -0.33 3.38
N TYR A 53 1.20 -1.14 2.85
CA TYR A 53 0.78 -1.04 1.44
C TYR A 53 0.10 0.31 1.14
N THR A 54 -0.80 0.76 2.01
CA THR A 54 -1.50 2.04 1.83
C THR A 54 -0.53 3.21 1.78
N GLU A 55 0.49 3.22 2.63
CA GLU A 55 1.52 4.27 2.62
C GLU A 55 2.37 4.22 1.35
N MET A 56 2.75 3.02 0.89
CA MET A 56 3.52 2.87 -0.35
C MET A 56 2.73 3.30 -1.59
N ILE A 57 1.45 2.91 -1.68
CA ILE A 57 0.52 3.37 -2.73
C ILE A 57 0.42 4.90 -2.71
N GLY A 58 0.26 5.48 -1.52
CA GLY A 58 0.21 6.92 -1.33
C GLY A 58 1.50 7.64 -1.77
N ALA A 59 2.66 7.04 -1.54
CA ALA A 59 3.96 7.55 -1.97
C ALA A 59 4.09 7.53 -3.51
N PHE A 60 3.75 6.41 -4.16
CA PHE A 60 3.78 6.30 -5.62
C PHE A 60 2.85 7.30 -6.31
N LEU A 61 1.62 7.47 -5.81
CA LEU A 61 0.66 8.43 -6.38
C LEU A 61 1.14 9.89 -6.21
N GLN A 62 1.79 10.22 -5.09
CA GLN A 62 2.37 11.55 -4.89
C GLN A 62 3.55 11.83 -5.83
N ALA A 63 4.27 10.78 -6.26
CA ALA A 63 5.32 10.85 -7.26
C ALA A 63 4.80 10.76 -8.71
N GLY A 64 3.49 10.57 -8.93
CA GLY A 64 2.90 10.40 -10.26
C GLY A 64 3.16 9.03 -10.88
N MET A 65 3.64 8.05 -10.10
CA MET A 65 3.96 6.69 -10.56
C MET A 65 2.72 5.80 -10.47
N VAL A 66 1.71 6.08 -11.29
CA VAL A 66 0.39 5.41 -11.24
C VAL A 66 0.51 3.90 -11.44
N ASP A 67 1.33 3.44 -12.39
CA ASP A 67 1.51 2.01 -12.67
C ASP A 67 2.04 1.25 -11.44
N LYS A 68 3.03 1.83 -10.74
CA LYS A 68 3.57 1.24 -9.51
C LYS A 68 2.55 1.25 -8.37
N ALA A 69 1.73 2.30 -8.26
CA ALA A 69 0.66 2.37 -7.27
C ALA A 69 -0.40 1.28 -7.49
N MET A 70 -0.81 1.05 -8.74
CA MET A 70 -1.77 0.02 -9.10
C MET A 70 -1.19 -1.40 -8.93
N GLU A 71 0.09 -1.58 -9.22
CA GLU A 71 0.78 -2.84 -8.97
C GLU A 71 0.87 -3.15 -7.46
N ALA A 72 1.22 -2.16 -6.63
CA ALA A 72 1.22 -2.32 -5.18
C ALA A 72 -0.19 -2.65 -4.66
N TYR A 73 -1.24 -2.02 -5.22
CA TYR A 73 -2.64 -2.33 -4.89
C TYR A 73 -3.04 -3.76 -5.29
N ARG A 74 -2.56 -4.27 -6.43
CA ARG A 74 -2.77 -5.66 -6.85
C ARG A 74 -2.07 -6.64 -5.90
N LEU A 75 -0.78 -6.41 -5.61
CA LEU A 75 0.03 -7.25 -4.72
C LEU A 75 -0.53 -7.30 -3.30
N MET A 76 -1.08 -6.18 -2.82
CA MET A 76 -1.79 -6.10 -1.54
C MET A 76 -2.93 -7.12 -1.48
N LYS A 77 -3.79 -7.15 -2.51
CA LYS A 77 -4.92 -8.10 -2.58
C LYS A 77 -4.47 -9.55 -2.71
N GLU A 78 -3.46 -9.81 -3.55
CA GLU A 78 -2.90 -11.16 -3.74
C GLU A 78 -2.21 -11.69 -2.49
N GLY A 79 -1.60 -10.81 -1.69
CA GLY A 79 -1.02 -11.13 -0.39
C GLY A 79 -2.06 -11.34 0.72
N GLY A 80 -3.36 -11.26 0.42
CA GLY A 80 -4.44 -11.39 1.41
C GLY A 80 -4.60 -10.18 2.32
N CYS A 81 -3.95 -9.05 2.01
CA CYS A 81 -4.17 -7.78 2.70
C CYS A 81 -5.36 -7.07 2.08
N GLU A 82 -6.45 -6.92 2.84
CA GLU A 82 -7.63 -6.23 2.32
C GLU A 82 -7.43 -4.71 2.33
N PRO A 83 -7.71 -4.03 1.20
CA PRO A 83 -7.71 -2.58 1.15
C PRO A 83 -8.83 -2.01 2.00
N ASP A 84 -8.47 -1.04 2.84
CA ASP A 84 -9.43 -0.38 3.71
C ASP A 84 -10.00 0.89 3.04
N LYS A 85 -10.90 1.56 3.77
CA LYS A 85 -11.50 2.81 3.32
C LYS A 85 -10.45 3.88 2.99
N LEU A 86 -9.34 3.94 3.73
CA LEU A 86 -8.27 4.90 3.50
C LEU A 86 -7.53 4.57 2.19
N THR A 87 -7.16 3.31 1.96
CA THR A 87 -6.52 2.86 0.72
C THR A 87 -7.34 3.27 -0.50
N LEU A 88 -8.64 2.95 -0.51
CA LEU A 88 -9.54 3.23 -1.63
C LEU A 88 -9.75 4.73 -1.83
N THR A 89 -9.87 5.50 -0.74
CA THR A 89 -10.01 6.97 -0.81
C THR A 89 -8.76 7.61 -1.41
N ILE A 90 -7.57 7.14 -1.03
CA ILE A 90 -6.29 7.63 -1.56
C ILE A 90 -6.18 7.36 -3.05
N LEU A 91 -6.50 6.13 -3.49
CA LEU A 91 -6.46 5.75 -4.91
C LEU A 91 -7.42 6.62 -5.73
N ILE A 92 -8.70 6.64 -5.38
CA ILE A 92 -9.74 7.35 -6.13
C ILE A 92 -9.40 8.83 -6.27
N ARG A 93 -9.09 9.51 -5.15
CA ARG A 93 -8.84 10.96 -5.15
C ARG A 93 -7.62 11.34 -5.98
N ASN A 94 -6.55 10.55 -5.91
CA ASN A 94 -5.33 10.87 -6.66
C ASN A 94 -5.46 10.53 -8.15
N LEU A 95 -6.08 9.41 -8.50
CA LEU A 95 -6.35 9.04 -9.89
C LEU A 95 -7.24 10.08 -10.58
N GLU A 96 -8.30 10.54 -9.91
CA GLU A 96 -9.14 11.64 -10.41
C GLU A 96 -8.35 12.93 -10.64
N LYS A 97 -7.45 13.26 -9.70
CA LYS A 97 -6.60 14.45 -9.80
C LYS A 97 -5.60 14.36 -10.96
N MET A 98 -5.09 13.17 -11.27
CA MET A 98 -4.16 12.93 -12.37
C MET A 98 -4.86 12.80 -13.73
N GLY A 99 -6.19 12.67 -13.76
CA GLY A 99 -6.98 12.56 -14.98
C GLY A 99 -7.22 11.12 -15.43
N ASP A 100 -6.77 10.12 -14.67
CA ASP A 100 -6.95 8.69 -14.92
C ASP A 100 -8.36 8.23 -14.52
N LYS A 101 -9.37 8.82 -15.17
CA LYS A 101 -10.78 8.63 -14.85
C LYS A 101 -11.22 7.17 -14.95
N GLN A 102 -10.65 6.41 -15.87
CA GLN A 102 -11.01 5.00 -16.05
C GLN A 102 -10.56 4.18 -14.83
N LEU A 103 -9.31 4.29 -14.41
CA LEU A 103 -8.79 3.63 -13.21
C LEU A 103 -9.56 4.06 -11.95
N ALA A 104 -9.88 5.35 -11.82
CA ALA A 104 -10.69 5.84 -10.71
C ALA A 104 -12.10 5.21 -10.68
N LEU A 105 -12.73 5.03 -11.84
CA LEU A 105 -14.04 4.37 -11.95
C LEU A 105 -13.94 2.88 -11.61
N ASP A 106 -12.88 2.21 -12.01
CA ASP A 106 -12.70 0.78 -11.73
C ASP A 106 -12.47 0.55 -10.23
N VAL A 107 -11.65 1.38 -9.56
CA VAL A 107 -11.49 1.34 -8.10
C VAL A 107 -12.81 1.70 -7.38
N LYS A 108 -13.61 2.63 -7.92
CA LYS A 108 -14.94 2.95 -7.36
C LYS A 108 -15.92 1.78 -7.45
N LYS A 109 -15.95 1.07 -8.58
CA LYS A 109 -16.79 -0.13 -8.74
C LYS A 109 -16.37 -1.21 -7.75
N GLU A 110 -15.07 -1.43 -7.61
CA GLU A 110 -14.53 -2.37 -6.63
C GLU A 110 -14.92 -1.96 -5.20
N CYS A 111 -14.83 -0.68 -4.84
CA CYS A 111 -15.27 -0.14 -3.56
C CYS A 111 -16.77 -0.37 -3.30
N ALA A 112 -17.64 -0.23 -4.30
CA ALA A 112 -19.06 -0.53 -4.17
C ALA A 112 -19.30 -2.03 -3.95
N GLU A 113 -18.58 -2.92 -4.64
CA GLU A 113 -18.63 -4.36 -4.38
C GLU A 113 -18.20 -4.71 -2.94
N TYR A 114 -17.18 -4.02 -2.40
CA TYR A 114 -16.74 -4.18 -1.01
C TYR A 114 -17.79 -3.72 0.01
N MET A 115 -18.44 -2.58 -0.22
CA MET A 115 -19.45 -2.04 0.69
C MET A 115 -20.77 -2.82 0.66
N ASP A 116 -21.17 -3.32 -0.52
CA ASP A 116 -22.44 -4.02 -0.69
C ASP A 116 -22.35 -5.52 -0.34
N PHE A 117 -21.19 -6.17 -0.55
CA PHE A 117 -21.04 -7.63 -0.35
C PHE A 117 -19.65 -8.06 0.15
N PRO A 118 -19.26 -7.73 1.40
CA PRO A 118 -17.93 -8.06 1.95
C PRO A 118 -17.59 -9.57 1.87
N GLN A 119 -18.58 -10.47 1.99
CA GLN A 119 -18.36 -11.92 1.91
C GLN A 119 -18.12 -12.47 0.49
N ARG A 120 -18.50 -11.74 -0.57
CA ARG A 120 -18.28 -12.17 -1.97
C ARG A 120 -16.83 -11.92 -2.41
N PHE A 121 -16.20 -10.89 -1.88
CA PHE A 121 -14.80 -10.55 -2.18
C PHE A 121 -13.85 -11.65 -1.69
N LEU A 122 -13.97 -12.06 -0.43
CA LEU A 122 -13.19 -13.16 0.16
C LEU A 122 -13.32 -14.48 -0.62
N LYS A 123 -14.48 -14.73 -1.23
CA LYS A 123 -14.72 -15.93 -2.07
C LYS A 123 -14.15 -15.83 -3.48
N LYS A 124 -13.90 -14.63 -4.03
CA LYS A 124 -13.26 -14.44 -5.34
C LYS A 124 -11.75 -14.65 -5.23
N VAL A 125 -11.11 -14.10 -4.20
CA VAL A 125 -9.66 -14.27 -3.96
C VAL A 125 -9.30 -15.72 -3.64
N GLY A 126 -10.19 -16.47 -2.97
CA GLY A 126 -9.98 -17.88 -2.66
C GLY A 126 -10.32 -18.89 -3.76
N ARG A 127 -10.69 -18.45 -4.98
CA ARG A 127 -11.07 -19.35 -6.10
C ARG A 127 -10.08 -19.39 -7.26
N ASP A 128 -9.04 -18.56 -7.24
CA ASP A 128 -7.95 -18.57 -8.23
C ASP A 128 -6.73 -19.40 -7.78
N TYR A 129 -6.94 -20.36 -6.86
CA TYR A 129 -5.96 -21.37 -6.45
C TYR A 129 -6.55 -22.78 -6.51
#